data_AF-A0A9Y4U044-F1
#
_entry.id   AF-A0A9Y4U044-F1
#
_cell.length_a   1.000
_cell.length_b   1.000
_cell.length_c   1.000
_cell.angle_alpha   90.00
_cell.angle_beta   90.00
_cell.angle_gamma   90.00
#
_symmetry.space_group_name_H-M   'P 1'
#
loop_
_entity.id
_entity.type
_entity.pdbx_description
1 polymer ?
#
loop_
_entity_poly.entity_id
_entity_poly.type
_entity_poly.pdbx_seq_one_letter_code
_entity_poly.pdbx_strand_id
1 'polypeptide(L)'
;MSWTLLLRMVLVPGTPPNDGERKHRDGGAVLPFVGLTGSAQQSRRCCKNGGTCILGSFCACPPFFSGRICEYDERIRSCGPIPHGIWVQKGCSYCRCGYGLLHCFPHVFHKDCDDSEEVRWYGSSAVDVNPTGWFLYLTLLLPLLLL
;
A
#
# COMPACT_ATOMS: atom_id res chain seq x y z
N MET A 1 8.63 36.88 36.48
CA MET A 1 9.50 36.09 35.60
C MET A 1 9.48 36.74 34.22
N SER A 2 10.55 37.48 33.93
CA SER A 2 10.57 38.55 32.93
C SER A 2 11.19 38.09 31.61
N TRP A 3 10.59 38.52 30.50
CA TRP A 3 10.86 38.18 29.10
C TRP A 3 12.21 38.70 28.56
N THR A 4 13.26 38.71 29.38
CA THR A 4 14.53 39.39 29.09
C THR A 4 15.70 38.45 28.79
N LEU A 5 15.51 37.12 28.86
CA LEU A 5 16.56 36.14 28.55
C LEU A 5 16.60 35.66 27.09
N LEU A 6 15.64 36.07 26.24
CA LEU A 6 15.55 35.63 24.83
C LEU A 6 16.25 36.55 23.83
N LEU A 7 16.90 37.64 24.25
CA LEU A 7 17.47 38.65 23.33
C LEU A 7 19.00 38.81 23.34
N ARG A 8 19.76 37.91 23.97
CA ARG A 8 21.24 38.02 24.08
C ARG A 8 22.08 37.04 23.25
N MET A 9 21.48 36.38 22.26
CA MET A 9 22.23 35.64 21.22
C MET A 9 22.35 36.42 19.89
N VAL A 10 22.01 37.71 19.90
CA VAL A 10 22.18 38.60 18.74
C VAL A 10 23.38 39.51 19.05
N LEU A 11 24.38 39.49 18.18
CA LEU A 11 25.67 40.23 18.20
C LEU A 11 26.89 39.40 18.66
N VAL A 12 27.41 38.57 17.74
CA VAL A 12 28.85 38.24 17.69
C VAL A 12 29.51 39.23 16.71
N PRO A 13 30.64 39.89 17.06
CA PRO A 13 31.31 40.86 16.20
C PRO A 13 31.93 40.19 14.98
N GLY A 14 31.67 40.71 13.78
CA GLY A 14 32.22 40.21 12.52
C GLY A 14 33.62 40.74 12.23
N THR A 15 34.58 39.83 12.02
CA THR A 15 35.83 40.09 11.28
C THR A 15 35.64 39.72 9.80
N PRO A 16 36.17 40.48 8.83
CA PRO A 16 35.87 40.28 7.42
C PRO A 16 36.72 39.14 6.83
N PRO A 17 36.13 38.17 6.10
CA PRO A 17 36.91 37.27 5.27
C PRO A 17 37.05 37.85 3.85
N ASN A 18 38.31 38.11 3.51
CA ASN A 18 38.96 38.04 2.20
C ASN A 18 38.05 37.82 0.97
N ASP A 19 38.14 38.78 0.05
CA ASP A 19 37.54 38.79 -1.27
C ASP A 19 38.04 37.58 -2.09
N GLY A 20 37.12 36.67 -2.40
CA GLY A 20 37.39 35.44 -3.10
C GLY A 20 36.12 34.97 -3.77
N GLU A 21 35.92 35.44 -4.99
CA GLU A 21 34.80 35.11 -5.87
C GLU A 21 34.60 33.59 -6.00
N ARG A 22 33.72 33.03 -5.15
CA ARG A 22 33.27 31.64 -5.27
C ARG A 22 32.06 31.61 -6.19
N LYS A 23 32.37 31.54 -7.48
CA LYS A 23 31.46 31.17 -8.56
C LYS A 23 30.60 29.98 -8.13
N HIS A 24 29.28 30.18 -8.08
CA HIS A 24 28.28 29.12 -7.89
C HIS A 24 28.56 28.00 -8.90
N ARG A 25 29.13 26.89 -8.43
CA ARG A 25 29.17 25.65 -9.21
C ARG A 25 27.82 24.99 -9.01
N ASP A 26 27.02 25.14 -10.05
CA ASP A 26 25.80 24.41 -10.38
C ASP A 26 25.78 23.02 -9.72
N GLY A 27 24.74 22.76 -8.91
CA GLY A 27 24.48 21.48 -8.24
C GLY A 27 24.06 20.36 -9.20
N GLY A 28 24.43 20.46 -10.48
CA GLY A 28 24.15 19.51 -11.54
C GLY A 28 25.15 18.36 -11.56
N ALA A 29 25.19 17.55 -10.51
CA ALA A 29 25.86 16.25 -10.55
C ALA A 29 25.16 15.22 -9.66
N VAL A 30 23.84 15.09 -9.79
CA VAL A 30 23.23 13.78 -9.62
C VAL A 30 23.69 12.96 -10.82
N LEU A 31 24.73 12.14 -10.64
CA LEU A 31 25.27 11.27 -11.68
C LEU A 31 24.12 10.42 -12.25
N PRO A 32 23.70 10.62 -13.51
CA PRO A 32 22.69 9.78 -14.08
C PRO A 32 23.38 8.45 -14.42
N PHE A 33 22.86 7.33 -13.93
CA PHE A 33 23.36 5.97 -14.20
C PHE A 33 23.12 5.54 -15.68
N VAL A 34 23.33 6.46 -16.62
CA VAL A 34 23.24 6.24 -18.06
C VAL A 34 24.42 5.33 -18.43
N GLY A 35 24.15 4.05 -18.67
CA GLY A 35 25.16 3.11 -19.18
C GLY A 35 25.14 1.69 -18.64
N LEU A 36 24.41 1.40 -17.55
CA LEU A 36 24.31 0.03 -17.00
C LEU A 36 23.16 -0.79 -17.61
N THR A 37 22.17 -0.11 -18.20
CA THR A 37 21.11 -0.71 -19.02
C THR A 37 21.12 -0.01 -20.37
N GLY A 38 21.30 -0.75 -21.47
CA GLY A 38 21.61 -0.24 -22.81
C GLY A 38 20.53 0.58 -23.52
N SER A 39 19.69 1.35 -22.83
CA SER A 39 18.75 2.24 -23.51
C SER A 39 18.31 3.42 -22.65
N ALA A 40 18.74 4.61 -23.03
CA ALA A 40 18.18 5.88 -22.55
C ALA A 40 16.66 5.97 -22.83
N GLN A 41 16.11 5.20 -23.77
CA GLN A 41 14.67 5.10 -24.00
C GLN A 41 13.95 4.20 -22.98
N GLN A 42 14.59 3.17 -22.43
CA GLN A 42 13.97 2.28 -21.45
C GLN A 42 13.74 2.98 -20.10
N SER A 43 14.65 3.90 -19.74
CA SER A 43 14.49 4.77 -18.55
C SER A 43 13.24 5.66 -18.59
N ARG A 44 12.73 5.99 -19.78
CA ARG A 44 11.55 6.87 -19.92
C ARG A 44 10.21 6.15 -19.72
N ARG A 45 10.19 4.81 -19.64
CA ARG A 45 8.96 4.00 -19.50
C ARG A 45 9.07 2.89 -18.47
N CYS A 46 10.01 2.96 -17.51
CA CYS A 46 10.21 1.87 -16.57
C CYS A 46 9.05 1.73 -15.54
N CYS A 47 8.44 2.85 -15.13
CA CYS A 47 7.29 2.89 -14.22
C CYS A 47 6.05 3.52 -14.88
N LYS A 48 4.86 3.10 -14.43
CA LYS A 48 3.57 3.71 -14.75
C LYS A 48 3.15 4.71 -13.67
N ASN A 49 2.05 5.42 -13.93
CA ASN A 49 1.33 6.24 -12.93
C ASN A 49 2.20 7.27 -12.17
N GLY A 50 3.24 7.80 -12.81
CA GLY A 50 4.14 8.77 -12.19
C GLY A 50 5.21 8.18 -11.26
N GLY A 51 5.44 6.86 -11.31
CA GLY A 51 6.53 6.21 -10.57
C GLY A 51 7.92 6.71 -10.99
N THR A 52 8.85 6.71 -10.05
CA THR A 52 10.24 7.13 -10.28
C THR A 52 11.14 5.92 -10.53
N CYS A 53 11.86 5.95 -11.64
CA CYS A 53 12.85 4.94 -12.00
C CYS A 53 14.10 5.04 -11.11
N ILE A 54 14.34 4.02 -10.29
CA ILE A 54 15.55 3.83 -9.49
C ILE A 54 16.45 2.84 -10.23
N LEU A 55 17.72 3.20 -10.42
CA LEU A 55 18.72 2.39 -11.15
C LEU A 55 18.28 2.00 -12.59
N GLY A 56 17.27 2.66 -13.16
CA GLY A 56 16.78 2.43 -14.52
C GLY A 56 15.78 1.27 -14.69
N SER A 57 15.43 0.54 -13.62
CA SER A 57 14.53 -0.62 -13.70
C SER A 57 13.60 -0.81 -12.50
N PHE A 58 13.99 -0.38 -11.30
CA PHE A 58 13.16 -0.48 -10.11
C PHE A 58 12.27 0.74 -9.98
N CYS A 59 11.07 0.57 -9.44
CA CYS A 59 10.10 1.65 -9.29
C CYS A 59 9.88 2.04 -7.84
N ALA A 60 10.05 3.33 -7.53
CA ALA A 60 9.44 3.95 -6.36
C ALA A 60 8.06 4.47 -6.75
N CYS A 61 7.01 3.88 -6.16
CA CYS A 61 5.63 4.22 -6.47
C CYS A 61 5.12 5.40 -5.64
N PRO A 62 4.36 6.32 -6.26
CA PRO A 62 3.67 7.37 -5.53
C PRO A 62 2.55 6.79 -4.65
N PRO A 63 1.99 7.60 -3.73
CA PRO A 63 0.91 7.15 -2.86
C PRO A 63 -0.26 6.52 -3.65
N PHE A 64 -0.85 5.48 -3.06
CA PHE A 64 -1.96 4.70 -3.62
C PHE A 64 -1.63 3.86 -4.86
N PHE A 65 -0.39 3.85 -5.32
CA PHE A 65 0.03 2.96 -6.40
C PHE A 65 0.98 1.89 -5.90
N SER A 66 0.81 0.68 -6.42
CA SER A 66 1.58 -0.50 -6.04
C SER A 66 1.88 -1.38 -7.26
N GLY A 67 2.67 -2.43 -7.06
CA GLY A 67 3.16 -3.30 -8.13
C GLY A 67 4.59 -2.99 -8.55
N ARG A 68 5.14 -3.82 -9.44
CA ARG A 68 6.57 -3.75 -9.83
C ARG A 68 6.87 -2.53 -10.68
N ILE A 69 5.88 -2.06 -11.42
CA ILE A 69 5.95 -0.88 -12.28
C ILE A 69 4.88 0.14 -11.90
N CYS A 70 4.37 0.11 -10.65
CA CYS A 70 3.29 0.97 -10.17
C CYS A 70 2.00 0.84 -10.99
N GLU A 71 1.68 -0.37 -11.45
CA GLU A 71 0.55 -0.67 -12.30
C GLU A 71 -0.80 -0.73 -11.57
N TYR A 72 -0.79 -0.96 -10.26
CA TYR A 72 -1.99 -1.16 -9.46
C TYR A 72 -2.38 0.11 -8.71
N ASP A 73 -3.65 0.51 -8.79
CA ASP A 73 -4.22 1.59 -7.98
C ASP A 73 -4.96 0.99 -6.78
N GLU A 74 -4.45 1.22 -5.58
CA GLU A 74 -4.97 0.71 -4.30
C GLU A 74 -6.31 1.35 -3.89
N ARG A 75 -6.71 2.44 -4.54
CA ARG A 75 -8.04 3.05 -4.34
C ARG A 75 -9.12 2.22 -5.02
N ILE A 76 -8.77 1.50 -6.08
CA ILE A 76 -9.70 0.62 -6.79
C ILE A 76 -9.73 -0.73 -6.06
N ARG A 77 -10.69 -0.84 -5.15
CA ARG A 77 -10.83 -2.01 -4.28
C ARG A 77 -11.87 -3.01 -4.79
N SER A 78 -12.82 -2.60 -5.63
CA SER A 78 -13.89 -3.48 -6.09
C SER A 78 -13.80 -3.79 -7.58
N CYS A 79 -14.21 -5.01 -7.94
CA CYS A 79 -14.27 -5.51 -9.31
C CYS A 79 -15.74 -5.55 -9.76
N GLY A 80 -16.42 -4.40 -9.67
CA GLY A 80 -17.89 -4.31 -9.78
C GLY A 80 -18.58 -4.70 -8.47
N PRO A 81 -19.45 -5.74 -8.45
CA PRO A 81 -20.14 -6.18 -7.24
C PRO A 81 -19.23 -6.94 -6.26
N ILE A 82 -18.02 -7.33 -6.67
CA ILE A 82 -17.11 -8.14 -5.86
C ILE A 82 -16.15 -7.24 -5.07
N PRO A 83 -16.16 -7.29 -3.73
CA PRO A 83 -15.25 -6.53 -2.90
C PRO A 83 -13.83 -7.11 -2.92
N HIS A 84 -12.84 -6.28 -2.59
CA HIS A 84 -11.43 -6.66 -2.59
C HIS A 84 -11.16 -7.89 -1.73
N GLY A 85 -10.31 -8.79 -2.22
CA GLY A 85 -9.74 -9.87 -1.43
C GLY A 85 -10.67 -11.04 -1.16
N ILE A 86 -11.98 -10.91 -1.41
CA ILE A 86 -12.95 -12.00 -1.30
C ILE A 86 -12.83 -12.95 -2.49
N TRP A 87 -12.97 -14.24 -2.20
CA TRP A 87 -13.05 -15.29 -3.19
C TRP A 87 -14.49 -15.59 -3.54
N VAL A 88 -14.77 -15.71 -4.84
CA VAL A 88 -16.11 -15.99 -5.36
C VAL A 88 -16.04 -17.06 -6.45
N GLN A 89 -17.13 -17.80 -6.63
CA GLN A 89 -17.28 -18.67 -7.79
C GLN A 89 -17.96 -17.90 -8.92
N LYS A 90 -17.37 -17.94 -10.12
CA LYS A 90 -18.00 -17.46 -11.35
C LYS A 90 -18.00 -18.61 -12.36
N GLY A 91 -19.17 -19.16 -12.67
CA GLY A 91 -19.31 -20.40 -13.44
C GLY A 91 -18.50 -21.55 -12.81
N CYS A 92 -17.60 -22.16 -13.58
CA CYS A 92 -16.68 -23.20 -13.07
C CYS A 92 -15.32 -22.66 -12.56
N SER A 93 -15.16 -21.33 -12.44
CA SER A 93 -13.90 -20.68 -12.05
C SER A 93 -13.94 -20.17 -10.60
N TYR A 94 -12.79 -20.20 -9.93
CA TYR A 94 -12.60 -19.60 -8.60
C TYR A 94 -11.81 -18.31 -8.70
N CYS A 95 -12.44 -17.19 -8.33
CA CYS A 95 -11.96 -15.86 -8.63
C CYS A 95 -11.70 -15.03 -7.37
N ARG A 96 -10.70 -14.15 -7.40
CA ARG A 96 -10.40 -13.17 -6.35
C ARG A 96 -10.27 -11.77 -6.94
N CYS A 97 -10.94 -10.79 -6.34
CA CYS A 97 -10.76 -9.40 -6.73
C CYS A 97 -9.50 -8.80 -6.11
N GLY A 98 -8.64 -8.21 -6.94
CA GLY A 98 -7.42 -7.52 -6.53
C GLY A 98 -7.17 -6.28 -7.40
N TYR A 99 -6.97 -5.11 -6.80
CA TYR A 99 -6.65 -3.87 -7.53
C TYR A 99 -7.63 -3.54 -8.70
N GLY A 100 -8.93 -3.84 -8.51
CA GLY A 100 -9.95 -3.65 -9.55
C GLY A 100 -9.96 -4.69 -10.67
N LEU A 101 -9.11 -5.71 -10.59
CA LEU A 101 -9.03 -6.82 -11.54
C LEU A 101 -9.47 -8.13 -10.87
N LEU A 102 -10.31 -8.88 -11.57
CA LEU A 102 -10.75 -10.20 -11.12
C LEU A 102 -9.78 -11.28 -11.63
N HIS A 103 -9.05 -11.90 -10.71
CA HIS A 103 -8.11 -12.98 -11.00
C HIS A 103 -8.79 -14.34 -10.80
N CYS A 104 -8.93 -15.13 -11.87
CA CYS A 104 -9.66 -16.40 -11.85
C CYS A 104 -8.78 -17.60 -12.16
N PHE A 105 -9.00 -18.70 -11.44
CA PHE A 105 -8.51 -20.03 -11.77
C PHE A 105 -9.63 -20.80 -12.47
N PRO A 106 -9.46 -21.17 -13.75
CA PRO A 106 -10.50 -21.86 -14.50
C PRO A 106 -10.66 -23.32 -14.06
N HIS A 107 -11.87 -23.85 -14.20
CA HIS A 107 -12.21 -25.27 -14.00
C HIS A 107 -11.83 -25.85 -12.62
N VAL A 108 -11.94 -25.05 -11.56
CA VAL A 108 -11.76 -25.54 -10.18
C VAL A 108 -12.98 -26.35 -9.73
N PHE A 109 -14.18 -26.00 -10.22
CA PHE A 109 -15.41 -26.70 -9.91
C PHE A 109 -15.84 -27.56 -11.09
N HIS A 110 -16.07 -28.86 -10.85
CA HIS A 110 -16.41 -29.84 -11.89
C HIS A 110 -17.85 -30.37 -11.82
N LYS A 111 -18.55 -30.15 -10.70
CA LYS A 111 -19.87 -30.75 -10.43
C LYS A 111 -20.94 -29.72 -10.02
N ASP A 112 -20.52 -28.60 -9.42
CA ASP A 112 -21.39 -27.55 -8.91
C ASP A 112 -21.16 -26.23 -9.67
N CYS A 113 -21.04 -26.28 -10.99
CA CYS A 113 -21.02 -25.08 -11.81
C CYS A 113 -22.17 -25.09 -12.81
N ASP A 114 -22.91 -23.99 -12.80
CA ASP A 114 -23.83 -23.63 -13.88
C ASP A 114 -23.07 -22.66 -14.79
N ASP A 115 -23.25 -22.76 -16.11
CA ASP A 115 -22.56 -21.91 -17.11
C ASP A 115 -23.00 -20.42 -17.01
N SER A 116 -23.90 -20.11 -16.08
CA SER A 116 -24.28 -18.76 -15.72
C SER A 116 -23.08 -17.91 -15.24
N GLU A 117 -23.00 -16.68 -15.72
CA GLU A 117 -22.00 -15.69 -15.26
C GLU A 117 -22.30 -15.11 -13.87
N GLU A 118 -23.31 -15.63 -13.17
CA GLU A 118 -23.75 -15.11 -11.89
C GLU A 118 -22.73 -15.45 -10.78
N VAL A 119 -22.43 -14.45 -9.95
CA VAL A 119 -21.42 -14.57 -8.90
C VAL A 119 -22.02 -15.32 -7.71
N ARG A 120 -21.50 -16.51 -7.42
CA ARG A 120 -21.96 -17.32 -6.28
C ARG A 120 -21.04 -17.11 -5.08
N TRP A 121 -21.65 -16.72 -3.97
CA TRP A 121 -20.98 -16.44 -2.70
C TRP A 121 -20.94 -17.69 -1.83
N TYR A 122 -19.74 -18.11 -1.43
CA TYR A 122 -19.56 -19.12 -0.39
C TYR A 122 -19.03 -18.41 0.85
N GLY A 123 -19.94 -17.84 1.62
CA GLY A 123 -19.60 -17.30 2.93
C GLY A 123 -19.14 -18.45 3.83
N SER A 124 -17.95 -18.32 4.43
CA SER A 124 -17.59 -19.19 5.54
C SER A 124 -18.56 -18.90 6.68
N SER A 125 -19.38 -19.89 7.06
CA SER A 125 -20.23 -19.83 8.25
C SER A 125 -19.36 -20.08 9.48
N ALA A 126 -18.34 -19.24 9.71
CA ALA A 126 -17.67 -19.21 10.99
C ALA A 126 -18.64 -18.56 11.97
N VAL A 127 -19.27 -19.38 12.82
CA VAL A 127 -20.04 -18.88 13.95
C VAL A 127 -19.03 -18.18 14.86
N ASP A 128 -19.12 -16.87 15.00
CA ASP A 128 -18.45 -16.16 16.08
C ASP A 128 -18.94 -16.78 17.39
N VAL A 129 -18.10 -17.59 18.03
CA VAL A 129 -18.37 -18.12 19.37
C VAL A 129 -18.33 -16.92 20.30
N ASN A 130 -19.48 -16.29 20.50
CA ASN A 130 -19.65 -15.15 21.38
C ASN A 130 -19.33 -15.59 22.81
N PRO A 131 -18.18 -15.20 23.40
CA PRO A 131 -17.75 -15.72 24.69
C PRO A 131 -18.62 -15.19 25.84
N THR A 132 -19.49 -14.20 25.58
CA THR A 132 -20.32 -13.54 26.60
C THR A 132 -21.33 -14.46 27.28
N GLY A 133 -21.82 -15.52 26.62
CA GLY A 133 -22.79 -16.45 27.23
C GLY A 133 -22.19 -17.28 28.38
N TRP A 134 -20.96 -17.77 28.20
CA TRP A 134 -20.23 -18.55 29.21
C TRP A 134 -19.86 -17.69 30.43
N PHE A 135 -19.43 -16.44 30.20
CA PHE A 135 -19.10 -15.50 31.27
C PHE A 135 -20.32 -15.16 32.14
N LEU A 136 -21.51 -14.97 31.55
CA LEU A 136 -22.74 -14.69 32.30
C LEU A 136 -23.22 -15.90 33.13
N TYR A 137 -23.01 -17.11 32.63
CA TYR A 137 -23.36 -18.34 33.35
C TYR A 137 -22.45 -18.56 34.56
N LEU A 138 -21.14 -18.35 34.40
CA LEU A 138 -20.16 -18.46 35.48
C LEU A 138 -20.34 -17.39 36.57
N THR A 139 -20.64 -16.14 36.21
CA THR A 139 -20.86 -15.07 37.20
C THR A 139 -22.15 -15.27 38.00
N LEU A 140 -23.16 -15.92 37.44
CA LEU A 140 -24.44 -16.19 38.12
C LEU A 140 -24.41 -17.46 38.99
N LEU A 141 -23.69 -18.51 38.58
CA LEU A 141 -23.66 -19.78 39.31
C LEU A 141 -22.60 -19.89 40.40
N LEU A 142 -21.46 -19.19 40.25
CA LEU A 142 -20.40 -19.20 41.27
C LEU A 142 -20.88 -18.71 42.65
N PRO A 143 -21.67 -17.61 42.78
CA PRO A 143 -22.16 -17.18 44.09
C PRO A 143 -23.25 -18.08 44.68
N LEU A 144 -23.96 -18.86 43.85
CA LEU A 144 -25.00 -19.80 44.31
C LEU A 144 -24.39 -21.10 44.89
N LEU A 145 -23.19 -21.46 44.43
CA LEU A 145 -22.45 -22.65 44.88
C LEU A 145 -21.58 -22.38 46.14
N LEU A 146 -21.43 -21.11 46.51
CA LEU A 146 -20.63 -20.62 47.65
C LEU A 146 -21.49 -20.25 48.88
N LEU A 147 -22.82 -20.47 48.81
CA LEU A 147 -23.76 -20.42 49.95
C LEU A 147 -24.04 -21.83 50.46
#